data_AF-A0A1S2R2Q7-F1
#
_entry.id   AF-A0A1S2R2Q7-F1
#
_cell.length_a   1.000
_cell.length_b   1.000
_cell.length_c   1.000
_cell.angle_alpha   90.00
_cell.angle_beta   90.00
_cell.angle_gamma   90.00
#
_symmetry.space_group_name_H-M   'P 1'
#
loop_
_entity.id
_entity.type
_entity.pdbx_description
1 polymer ?
#
loop_
_entity_poly.entity_id
_entity_poly.type
_entity_poly.pdbx_seq_one_letter_code
_entity_poly.pdbx_strand_id
1 'polypeptide(L)' 'MEKEILYSRIHTMIMSSAKNPKYMSISSAKLAQLWDMSMEDIEEGLQELLQEGKIIKKTLAEPPKYEYYLLPQ' A
#
# COMPACT_ATOMS: atom_id res chain seq x y z
N MET A 1 -12.66 -1.70 7.00
CA MET A 1 -12.39 -0.23 6.89
C MET A 1 -13.24 0.36 5.77
N GLU A 2 -13.65 1.64 5.83
CA GLU A 2 -14.09 2.31 4.58
C GLU A 2 -12.90 2.43 3.62
N LYS A 3 -13.04 1.84 2.43
CA LYS A 3 -12.00 1.80 1.39
C LYS A 3 -11.41 3.17 1.06
N GLU A 4 -12.23 4.22 1.03
CA GLU A 4 -11.76 5.57 0.73
C GLU A 4 -10.80 6.11 1.79
N ILE A 5 -11.01 5.73 3.06
CA ILE A 5 -10.09 6.07 4.15
C ILE A 5 -8.78 5.30 3.98
N LEU A 6 -8.84 4.01 3.64
CA LEU A 6 -7.65 3.21 3.36
C LEU A 6 -6.85 3.82 2.21
N TYR A 7 -7.51 4.13 1.09
CA TYR A 7 -6.88 4.75 -0.07
C TYR A 7 -6.22 6.08 0.28
N SER A 8 -6.92 6.98 0.97
CA SER A 8 -6.39 8.28 1.38
C SER A 8 -5.12 8.16 2.24
N ARG A 9 -5.10 7.20 3.18
CA ARG A 9 -3.93 6.92 4.01
C ARG A 9 -2.78 6.35 3.19
N ILE A 10 -3.03 5.35 2.35
CA ILE A 10 -2.01 4.72 1.49
C ILE A 10 -1.43 5.73 0.50
N HIS A 11 -2.28 6.55 -0.12
CA HIS A 11 -1.88 7.62 -1.02
C HIS A 11 -0.94 8.60 -0.32
N THR A 12 -1.32 9.07 0.87
CA THR A 12 -0.49 9.97 1.69
C THR A 12 0.85 9.33 2.03
N MET A 13 0.85 8.05 2.43
CA MET A 13 2.08 7.31 2.72
C MET A 13 2.98 7.24 1.49
N ILE A 14 2.47 6.84 0.32
CA ILE A 14 3.27 6.75 -0.91
C ILE A 14 3.82 8.12 -1.31
N MET A 15 3.01 9.18 -1.23
CA MET A 15 3.43 10.54 -1.58
C MET A 15 4.49 11.11 -0.62
N SER A 16 4.45 10.71 0.66
CA SER A 16 5.46 11.08 1.66
C SER A 16 6.82 10.39 1.47
N SER A 17 6.90 9.38 0.58
CA SER A 17 8.14 8.67 0.29
C SER A 17 9.21 9.60 -0.29
N ALA A 18 10.45 9.47 0.17
CA ALA A 18 11.60 10.18 -0.39
C ALA A 18 12.06 9.63 -1.76
N LYS A 19 11.55 8.45 -2.18
CA LYS A 19 11.95 7.78 -3.42
C LYS A 19 11.41 8.48 -4.67
N ASN A 20 12.11 8.33 -5.80
CA ASN A 20 11.68 8.78 -7.11
C ASN A 20 11.83 7.63 -8.14
N PRO A 21 10.74 7.09 -8.72
CA PRO A 21 9.34 7.46 -8.52
C PRO A 21 8.86 7.24 -7.08
N LYS A 22 7.73 7.85 -6.69
CA LYS A 22 7.15 7.71 -5.35
C LYS A 22 6.65 6.29 -5.15
N TYR A 23 7.27 5.56 -4.21
CA TYR A 23 6.82 4.22 -3.83
C TYR A 23 7.15 3.91 -2.36
N MET A 24 6.40 2.99 -1.77
CA MET A 24 6.61 2.55 -0.39
C MET A 24 6.40 1.05 -0.24
N SER A 25 7.19 0.40 0.61
CA SER A 25 6.88 -0.96 1.04
C SER A 25 5.86 -0.88 2.17
N ILE A 26 4.77 -1.63 2.02
CA ILE A 26 3.63 -1.60 2.94
C ILE A 26 3.39 -3.03 3.40
N SER A 27 3.30 -3.22 4.72
CA SER A 27 3.02 -4.51 5.35
C SER A 27 1.66 -4.45 6.04
N SER A 28 0.76 -5.35 5.68
CA SER A 28 -0.59 -5.45 6.29
C SER A 28 -0.51 -5.61 7.80
N ALA A 29 0.43 -6.42 8.30
CA ALA A 29 0.67 -6.57 9.74
C ALA A 29 1.09 -5.25 10.41
N LYS A 30 1.92 -4.44 9.74
CA LYS A 30 2.33 -3.14 10.27
C LYS A 30 1.17 -2.15 10.29
N LEU A 31 0.35 -2.15 9.24
CA LEU A 31 -0.83 -1.31 9.15
C LEU A 31 -1.90 -1.69 10.16
N ALA A 32 -2.13 -2.99 10.37
CA ALA A 32 -3.04 -3.55 11.37
C ALA A 32 -2.70 -3.03 12.75
N GLN A 33 -1.42 -3.07 13.11
CA GLN A 33 -0.91 -2.51 14.36
C GLN A 33 -1.07 -0.98 14.44
N LEU A 34 -0.77 -0.25 13.36
CA LEU A 34 -0.81 1.21 13.34
C LEU A 34 -2.22 1.78 13.41
N TRP A 35 -3.20 1.08 12.86
CA TRP A 35 -4.57 1.56 12.71
C TRP A 35 -5.57 0.83 13.61
N ASP A 36 -5.10 -0.09 14.46
CA ASP A 36 -5.91 -0.93 15.34
C ASP A 36 -7.02 -1.67 14.57
N MET A 37 -6.60 -2.38 13.52
CA MET A 37 -7.48 -3.09 12.58
C MET A 37 -7.04 -4.54 12.40
N SER A 38 -7.96 -5.39 11.91
CA SER A 38 -7.59 -6.73 11.48
C SER A 38 -6.66 -6.67 10.26
N MET A 39 -5.74 -7.63 10.19
CA MET A 39 -4.89 -7.79 9.00
C MET A 39 -5.73 -8.13 7.77
N GLU A 40 -6.79 -8.93 7.96
CA GLU A 40 -7.74 -9.37 6.93
C GLU A 40 -8.43 -8.18 6.26
N ASP A 41 -8.97 -7.22 7.03
CA ASP A 41 -9.63 -6.01 6.50
C ASP A 41 -8.69 -5.18 5.63
N ILE A 42 -7.41 -5.12 6.02
CA ILE A 42 -6.40 -4.35 5.30
C ILE A 42 -6.00 -5.08 4.01
N GLU A 43 -5.83 -6.40 4.06
CA GLU A 43 -5.51 -7.19 2.88
C GLU A 43 -6.64 -7.14 1.85
N GLU A 44 -7.88 -7.29 2.29
CA GLU A 44 -9.06 -7.17 1.44
C GLU A 44 -9.13 -5.77 0.80
N GLY A 45 -9.01 -4.71 1.61
CA GLY A 45 -9.03 -3.35 1.10
C GLY A 45 -7.87 -3.04 0.15
N LEU A 46 -6.66 -3.51 0.42
CA LEU A 46 -5.51 -3.35 -0.49
C LEU A 46 -5.74 -4.10 -1.81
N GLN A 47 -6.32 -5.29 -1.75
CA GLN A 47 -6.66 -6.08 -2.93
C GLN A 47 -7.71 -5.36 -3.78
N GLU A 48 -8.75 -4.80 -3.18
CA GLU A 48 -9.74 -3.99 -3.90
C GLU A 48 -9.09 -2.79 -4.60
N LEU A 49 -8.22 -2.05 -3.90
CA LEU A 49 -7.51 -0.90 -4.48
C LEU A 49 -6.59 -1.30 -5.65
N LEU A 50 -6.00 -2.50 -5.60
CA LEU A 50 -5.21 -3.06 -6.70
C LEU A 50 -6.09 -3.43 -7.89
N GLN A 51 -7.24 -4.07 -7.64
CA GLN A 51 -8.19 -4.46 -8.68
C GLN A 51 -8.80 -3.23 -9.38
N GLU A 52 -9.06 -2.15 -8.64
CA GLU A 52 -9.54 -0.87 -9.18
C GLU A 52 -8.45 -0.07 -9.91
N GLY A 53 -7.18 -0.49 -9.82
CA GLY A 53 -6.04 0.25 -10.37
C GLY A 53 -5.72 1.54 -9.64
N LYS A 54 -6.30 1.78 -8.45
CA LYS A 54 -5.99 2.96 -7.60
C LYS A 54 -4.57 2.92 -7.05
N ILE A 55 -4.01 1.72 -6.88
CA ILE A 55 -2.60 1.49 -6.52
C ILE A 55 -2.03 0.36 -7.37
N ILE A 56 -0.71 0.32 -7.51
CA ILE A 56 0.01 -0.73 -8.24
C ILE A 56 1.02 -1.38 -7.31
N LYS A 57 1.01 -2.72 -7.25
CA LYS A 57 2.00 -3.53 -6.53
C LYS A 57 3.09 -4.00 -7.49
N LYS A 58 4.35 -3.85 -7.10
CA LYS A 58 5.53 -4.35 -7.81
C LYS A 58 6.50 -5.01 -6.84
N THR A 59 7.36 -5.87 -7.38
CA THR A 59 8.45 -6.48 -6.63
C THR A 59 9.76 -5.95 -7.19
N LEU A 60 10.73 -5.66 -6.32
CA LEU A 60 12.06 -5.32 -6.78
C LEU A 60 12.65 -6.48 -7.60
N ALA A 61 13.22 -6.14 -8.75
CA ALA A 61 13.90 -7.12 -9.61
C ALA A 61 15.15 -7.67 -8.92
N GLU A 62 15.81 -6.85 -8.10
CA GLU A 62 17.05 -7.18 -7.42
C GLU A 62 16.84 -7.38 -5.90
N PRO A 63 17.68 -8.21 -5.26
CA PRO A 63 17.65 -8.35 -3.81
C PRO A 63 17.90 -7.01 -3.08
N PRO A 64 17.24 -6.79 -1.93
CA PRO A 64 16.21 -7.64 -1.32
C PRO A 64 14.89 -7.58 -2.10
N LYS A 65 14.32 -8.74 -2.46
CA LYS A 65 13.10 -8.90 -3.29
C LYS A 65 11.82 -8.48 -2.55
N TYR A 66 11.78 -7.28 -1.99
CA TYR A 66 10.61 -6.79 -1.29
C TYR A 66 9.54 -6.28 -2.26
N GLU A 67 8.29 -6.39 -1.83
CA GLU A 67 7.14 -5.83 -2.51
C GLU A 67 6.95 -4.36 -2.12
N TYR A 68 6.53 -3.56 -3.09
CA TYR A 68 6.26 -2.16 -2.93
C TYR A 68 5.04 -1.71 -3.72
N TYR A 69 4.44 -0.64 -3.23
CA TYR A 69 3.25 -0.02 -3.79
C TYR A 69 3.59 1.37 -4.33
N LEU A 70 2.99 1.72 -5.45
CA LEU A 70 3.07 3.04 -6.08
C LEU A 70 1.67 3.48 -6.56
N LEU A 71 1.53 4.78 -6.83
CA LEU A 71 0.33 5.33 -7.44
C LEU A 71 0.42 5.20 -8.97
N PRO A 72 -0.71 4.94 -9.67
CA PRO A 72 -0.76 5.02 -11.13
C PRO A 72 -0.37 6.43 -11.61
N GLN A 73 0.29 6.52 -12.77
CA GLN A 73 0.65 7.79 -13.42
C GLN A 73 -0.33 8.13 -14.53
#